data_AF-A0A0Q4FQ13-F1
#
_entry.id   AF-A0A0Q4FQ13-F1
#
_cell.length_a   1.000
_cell.length_b   1.000
_cell.length_c   1.000
_cell.angle_alpha   90.00
_cell.angle_beta   90.00
_cell.angle_gamma   90.00
#
_symmetry.space_group_name_H-M   'P 1'
#
loop_
_entity.id
_entity.type
_entity.pdbx_description
1 polymer ?
#
loop_
_entity_poly.entity_id
_entity_poly.type
_entity_poly.pdbx_seq_one_letter_code
_entity_poly.pdbx_strand_id
1 'polypeptide(L)' 'MARTPILNENRIVIGYIEEQGGGKQKALNRNAMLLGYYDPSTNSTLNANRMKVGTGNQLSALIERAQ' A
#
# COMPACT_ATOMS: atom_id res chain seq x y z
N MET A 1 2.96 8.30 -13.18
CA MET A 1 2.44 7.37 -12.14
C MET A 1 3.56 6.39 -11.83
N ALA A 2 4.21 6.52 -10.68
CA ALA A 2 5.33 5.67 -10.28
C ALA A 2 4.81 4.47 -9.48
N ARG A 3 5.29 3.27 -9.81
CA ARG A 3 5.02 2.03 -9.06
C ARG A 3 6.31 1.53 -8.44
N THR A 4 6.30 1.38 -7.12
CA THR A 4 7.43 0.84 -6.38
C THR A 4 7.10 -0.60 -5.99
N PRO A 5 7.85 -1.60 -6.49
CA PRO A 5 7.66 -2.97 -6.08
C PRO A 5 8.09 -3.15 -4.62
N ILE A 6 7.28 -3.86 -3.84
CA ILE A 6 7.61 -4.28 -2.48
C ILE A 6 8.11 -5.72 -2.54
N LEU A 7 9.31 -5.91 -2.03
CA LEU A 7 10.02 -7.18 -2.01
C LEU A 7 10.00 -7.76 -0.59
N ASN A 8 9.82 -9.07 -0.47
CA ASN A 8 10.09 -9.76 0.79
C ASN A 8 11.60 -10.01 0.98
N GLU A 9 11.96 -10.65 2.09
CA GLU A 9 13.34 -11.00 2.45
C GLU A 9 14.07 -11.82 1.36
N ASN A 10 13.33 -12.62 0.59
CA ASN A 10 13.84 -13.44 -0.51
C ASN A 10 13.93 -12.68 -1.86
N ARG A 11 13.75 -11.35 -1.85
CA ARG A 11 13.69 -10.51 -3.05
C ARG A 11 12.56 -10.89 -4.03
N ILE A 12 11.49 -11.48 -3.52
CA ILE A 12 10.29 -11.80 -4.32
C ILE A 12 9.32 -10.62 -4.20
N VAL A 13 8.77 -10.20 -5.34
CA VAL A 13 7.73 -9.16 -5.36
C VAL A 13 6.45 -9.71 -4.73
N ILE A 14 6.08 -9.12 -3.59
CA ILE A 14 4.87 -9.47 -2.83
C ILE A 14 3.72 -8.48 -3.09
N GLY A 15 4.05 -7.30 -3.63
CA GLY A 15 3.06 -6.31 -4.04
C GLY A 15 3.71 -5.04 -4.57
N TYR A 16 2.90 -4.00 -4.71
CA TYR A 16 3.32 -2.72 -5.28
C TYR A 16 2.70 -1.56 -4.49
N ILE A 17 3.48 -0.51 -4.30
CA ILE A 17 2.96 0.79 -3.88
C ILE A 17 2.88 1.68 -5.12
N GLU A 18 1.70 2.21 -5.40
CA GLU A 18 1.48 3.15 -6.50
C GLU A 18 1.25 4.55 -5.92
N GLU A 19 2.07 5.50 -6.35
CA GLU A 19 1.89 6.91 -6.02
C GLU A 19 0.81 7.53 -6.91
N GLN A 20 -0.13 8.21 -6.27
CA GLN A 20 -1.18 9.00 -6.89
C GLN A 20 -0.90 10.50 -6.72
N GLY A 21 -1.69 11.31 -7.44
CA GLY A 21 -1.67 12.76 -7.28
C GLY A 21 -1.92 13.20 -5.83
N GLY A 22 -1.21 14.25 -5.42
CA GLY A 22 -1.32 14.82 -4.06
C GLY A 22 -0.63 13.99 -2.97
N GLY A 23 0.33 13.13 -3.32
CA GLY A 23 1.11 12.32 -2.38
C GLY A 23 0.34 11.14 -1.79
N LYS A 24 -0.89 10.90 -2.23
CA LYS A 24 -1.68 9.73 -1.87
C LYS A 24 -1.02 8.49 -2.45
N GLN A 25 -1.10 7.38 -1.73
CA GLN A 25 -0.50 6.12 -2.17
C GLN A 25 -1.53 4.99 -2.11
N LYS A 26 -1.37 4.00 -2.96
CA LYS A 26 -2.18 2.78 -3.00
C LYS A 26 -1.28 1.57 -2.79
N ALA A 27 -1.70 0.65 -1.93
CA ALA A 27 -1.10 -0.68 -1.84
C ALA A 27 -1.84 -1.64 -2.75
N LEU A 28 -1.08 -2.38 -3.55
CA LEU A 28 -1.55 -3.44 -4.43
C LEU A 28 -0.84 -4.75 -4.04
N ASN A 29 -1.53 -5.88 -4.10
CA ASN A 29 -0.88 -7.19 -4.00
C ASN A 29 -0.14 -7.54 -5.31
N ARG A 30 0.51 -8.70 -5.33
CA ARG A 30 1.22 -9.21 -6.51
C ARG A 30 0.35 -9.32 -7.78
N ASN A 31 -0.96 -9.55 -7.62
CA ASN A 31 -1.94 -9.62 -8.70
C ASN A 31 -2.53 -8.25 -9.07
N ALA A 32 -1.93 -7.15 -8.62
CA ALA A 32 -2.42 -5.78 -8.77
C ALA A 32 -3.81 -5.54 -8.15
N MET A 33 -4.25 -6.36 -7.19
CA MET A 33 -5.47 -6.13 -6.43
C MET A 33 -5.19 -5.13 -5.32
N LEU A 34 -6.10 -4.18 -5.16
CA LEU A 34 -6.04 -3.18 -4.11
C LEU A 34 -6.13 -3.80 -2.72
N LEU A 35 -5.17 -3.45 -1.87
CA LEU A 35 -5.13 -3.81 -0.45
C LEU A 35 -5.47 -2.64 0.46
N GLY A 36 -5.12 -1.42 0.04
CA GLY A 36 -5.35 -0.23 0.85
C GLY A 36 -4.84 1.06 0.23
N TYR A 37 -5.01 2.13 0.99
CA TYR A 37 -4.67 3.49 0.62
C TYR A 37 -3.99 4.19 1.77
N TYR A 38 -3.05 5.06 1.45
CA TYR A 38 -2.47 6.00 2.40
C TYR A 38 -2.78 7.41 1.94
N ASP A 39 -3.31 8.21 2.85
CA ASP A 39 -3.59 9.62 2.62
C ASP A 39 -2.67 10.47 3.53
N PRO A 40 -1.70 11.20 2.97
CA PRO A 40 -0.78 12.03 3.76
C PRO A 40 -1.48 13.24 4.38
N SER A 41 -2.60 13.73 3.81
CA SER A 41 -3.32 14.88 4.37
C SER A 41 -3.97 14.56 5.71
N THR A 42 -4.35 13.30 5.92
CA THR A 42 -4.94 12.80 7.18
C THR A 42 -3.99 11.89 7.95
N ASN A 43 -2.76 11.71 7.43
CA ASN A 43 -1.76 10.78 7.92
C ASN A 43 -2.34 9.41 8.30
N SER A 44 -3.23 8.88 7.47
CA SER A 44 -4.03 7.69 7.78
C SER A 44 -3.90 6.65 6.68
N THR A 45 -3.74 5.40 7.09
CA THR A 45 -3.82 4.24 6.19
C THR A 45 -5.21 3.62 6.32
N LEU A 46 -5.82 3.38 5.16
CA LEU A 46 -7.11 2.74 4.99
C LEU A 46 -6.91 1.38 4.30
N ASN A 47 -7.73 0.38 4.61
CA ASN A 47 -7.78 -0.84 3.81
C ASN A 47 -8.56 -0.64 2.50
N ALA A 48 -8.67 -1.70 1.70
CA ALA A 48 -9.43 -1.69 0.44
C ALA A 48 -10.90 -1.24 0.61
N ASN A 49 -11.50 -1.50 1.78
CA ASN A 49 -12.85 -1.09 2.15
C ASN A 49 -12.94 0.35 2.69
N ARG A 50 -11.85 1.13 2.59
CA ARG A 50 -11.72 2.49 3.14
C ARG A 50 -11.89 2.57 4.67
N MET A 51 -11.73 1.46 5.38
CA MET A 51 -11.69 1.46 6.84
C MET A 51 -10.28 1.79 7.31
N LYS A 52 -10.15 2.69 8.29
CA LYS A 52 -8.86 3.06 8.87
C LYS A 52 -8.23 1.85 9.56
N VAL A 53 -7.05 1.47 9.08
CA VAL A 53 -6.22 0.42 9.71
C VAL A 53 -5.20 1.00 10.67
N GLY A 54 -4.80 2.26 10.47
CA GLY A 54 -3.81 2.91 11.30
C GLY A 54 -3.48 4.33 10.85
N THR A 55 -2.52 4.93 11.54
CA THR A 55 -1.91 6.22 11.21
C THR A 55 -0.49 6.04 10.71
N GLY A 56 0.00 6.98 9.89
CA GLY A 56 1.26 6.83 9.17
C GLY A 56 1.11 5.98 7.91
N ASN A 57 2.19 5.83 7.14
CA ASN A 57 2.23 4.99 5.94
C ASN A 57 2.46 3.53 6.32
N GLN A 58 1.38 2.75 6.42
CA GLN A 58 1.40 1.33 6.77
C GLN A 58 1.14 0.43 5.55
N LEU A 59 1.35 0.94 4.34
CA LEU A 59 1.07 0.21 3.10
C LEU A 59 1.95 -1.02 2.91
N SER A 60 3.22 -0.95 3.30
CA SER A 60 4.15 -2.10 3.28
C SER A 60 3.63 -3.23 4.15
N ALA A 61 3.26 -2.93 5.40
CA ALA A 61 2.70 -3.90 6.33
C ALA A 61 1.38 -4.52 5.83
N LEU A 62 0.53 -3.74 5.15
CA LEU A 62 -0.68 -4.25 4.49
C LEU A 62 -0.36 -5.25 3.39
N ILE A 63 0.68 -4.99 2.59
CA ILE A 63 1.14 -5.89 1.51
C ILE A 63 1.71 -7.19 2.08
N GLU A 64 2.48 -7.11 3.16
CA GLU A 64 3.06 -8.28 3.83
C GLU A 64 1.97 -9.19 4.44
N ARG A 65 0.92 -8.61 5.04
CA ARG A 65 -0.19 -9.36 5.65
C ARG A 65 -1.14 -10.00 4.64
N ALA A 66 -1.02 -9.66 3.36
CA ALA A 66 -1.88 -10.17 2.29
C ALA A 66 -1.25 -11.33 1.49
N GLN A 67 -0.08 -11.83 1.91
CA GLN A 67 0.54 -13.04 1.36
C GLN A 67 -0.13 -14.32 1.90
#